data_AF-A0A0D0S6Y3-F1
#
_entry.id   AF-A0A0D0S6Y3-F1
#
_cell.length_a   1.000
_cell.length_b   1.000
_cell.length_c   1.000
_cell.angle_alpha   90.00
_cell.angle_beta   90.00
_cell.angle_gamma   90.00
#
_symmetry.space_group_name_H-M   'P 1'
#
loop_
_entity.id
_entity.type
_entity.pdbx_description
1 polymer ?
#
loop_
_entity_poly.entity_id
_entity_poly.type
_entity_poly.pdbx_seq_one_letter_code
_entity_poly.pdbx_strand_id
1 'polypeptide(L)'
;MKIFHTFCVVAIFFGSIISADAAWALADIFMAGMTIINLPCCVLLANKAIDALKDFERQLKDGKDPVFHAKNIGFKEGELNFWE
;
A
#
# COMPACT_ATOMS: atom_id res chain seq x y z
N MET A 1 4.42 11.35 21.22
CA MET A 1 4.11 12.61 20.50
C MET A 1 5.27 13.61 20.51
N LYS A 2 5.72 14.14 21.66
CA LYS A 2 6.75 15.21 21.70
C LYS A 2 8.09 14.82 21.04
N ILE A 3 8.58 13.60 21.28
CA ILE A 3 9.84 13.08 20.69
C ILE A 3 9.78 13.06 19.16
N PHE A 4 8.65 12.59 18.59
CA PHE A 4 8.42 12.58 17.15
C PHE A 4 8.42 14.00 16.57
N HIS A 5 7.70 14.93 17.19
CA HIS A 5 7.69 16.32 16.75
C HIS A 5 9.08 16.98 16.81
N THR A 6 9.84 16.74 17.89
CA THR A 6 11.21 17.25 17.99
C THR A 6 12.10 16.72 16.86
N PHE A 7 11.99 15.43 16.55
CA PHE A 7 12.72 14.82 15.45
C PHE A 7 12.32 15.44 14.09
N CYS A 8 11.03 15.62 13.83
CA CYS A 8 10.54 16.26 12.61
C CYS A 8 11.08 17.69 12.45
N VAL A 9 11.07 18.50 13.51
CA VAL A 9 11.58 19.88 13.44
C VAL A 9 13.07 19.90 13.10
N VAL A 10 13.86 19.01 13.70
CA VAL A 10 15.29 18.88 13.40
C VAL A 10 15.49 18.45 11.94
N ALA A 11 14.75 17.44 11.47
CA ALA A 11 14.85 16.97 10.09
C ALA A 11 14.48 18.05 9.06
N ILE A 12 13.43 18.84 9.31
CA ILE A 12 13.01 19.96 8.45
C ILE A 12 14.08 21.05 8.42
N PHE A 13 14.66 21.39 9.59
CA PHE A 13 15.72 22.38 9.67
C PHE A 13 16.95 21.95 8.86
N PHE A 14 17.40 20.70 8.99
CA PHE A 14 18.48 20.16 8.16
C PHE A 14 18.12 20.14 6.67
N GLY A 15 16.88 19.76 6.33
CA GLY A 15 16.37 19.78 4.97
C GLY A 15 16.38 21.18 4.34
N SER A 16 16.22 22.25 5.13
CA SER A 16 16.28 23.63 4.64
C SER A 16 17.69 24.13 4.30
N ILE A 17 18.73 23.43 4.78
CA ILE A 17 20.14 23.79 4.56
C ILE A 17 20.73 23.07 3.35
N ILE A 18 20.21 21.87 3.04
CA ILE A 18 20.68 21.02 1.94
C ILE A 18 20.11 21.54 0.60
N SER A 19 20.84 21.36 -0.50
CA SER A 19 20.34 21.74 -1.82
C SER A 19 19.11 20.91 -2.20
N ALA A 20 18.21 21.50 -2.99
CA ALA A 20 17.02 20.81 -3.47
C ALA A 20 17.36 19.48 -4.15
N ASP A 21 18.38 19.46 -5.01
CA ASP A 21 18.81 18.24 -5.73
C ASP A 21 19.28 17.13 -4.78
N ALA A 22 20.02 17.47 -3.73
CA ALA A 22 20.46 16.49 -2.74
C ALA A 22 19.30 15.98 -1.87
N ALA A 23 18.32 16.84 -1.56
CA ALA A 23 17.10 16.43 -0.86
C ALA A 23 16.25 15.48 -1.73
N TRP A 24 16.12 15.76 -3.02
CA TRP A 24 15.45 14.88 -3.98
C TRP A 24 16.16 13.54 -4.14
N ALA A 25 17.49 13.54 -4.27
CA ALA A 25 18.27 12.32 -4.35
C ALA A 25 18.11 11.45 -3.09
N LEU A 26 18.05 12.06 -1.91
CA LEU A 26 17.79 11.36 -0.66
C LEU A 26 16.37 10.77 -0.63
N ALA A 27 15.37 11.52 -1.08
CA ALA A 27 13.99 11.07 -1.18
C ALA A 27 13.85 9.87 -2.14
N ASP A 28 14.54 9.89 -3.27
CA ASP A 28 14.55 8.81 -4.26
C ASP A 28 15.13 7.51 -3.68
N ILE A 29 16.17 7.59 -2.85
CA ILE A 29 16.74 6.42 -2.16
C ILE A 29 15.71 5.79 -1.20
N PHE A 30 15.03 6.60 -0.39
CA PHE A 30 13.98 6.10 0.51
C PHE A 30 12.77 5.54 -0.27
N MET A 31 12.39 6.20 -1.37
CA MET A 31 11.32 5.73 -2.25
C MET A 31 11.68 4.40 -2.90
N ALA A 32 12.91 4.24 -3.39
CA ALA A 32 13.41 2.98 -3.93
C ALA A 32 13.38 1.87 -2.87
N GLY A 33 13.79 2.17 -1.64
CA GLY A 33 13.72 1.23 -0.51
C GLY A 33 12.30 0.74 -0.23
N MET A 34 11.33 1.66 -0.17
CA MET A 34 9.91 1.29 0.02
C MET A 34 9.38 0.47 -1.15
N THR A 35 9.75 0.85 -2.38
CA THR A 35 9.32 0.17 -3.61
C THR A 35 9.84 -1.25 -3.67
N ILE A 36 11.12 -1.47 -3.37
CA ILE A 36 11.72 -2.82 -3.39
C ILE A 36 11.03 -3.75 -2.39
N ILE A 37 10.58 -3.23 -1.25
CA ILE A 37 9.89 -4.05 -0.24
C ILE A 37 8.44 -4.31 -0.64
N ASN A 38 7.69 -3.28 -1.07
CA ASN A 38 6.25 -3.41 -1.28
C ASN A 38 5.86 -3.90 -2.69
N LEU A 39 6.63 -3.59 -3.73
CA LEU A 39 6.28 -3.90 -5.12
C LEU A 39 6.27 -5.41 -5.38
N PRO A 40 7.22 -6.22 -4.89
CA PRO A 40 7.14 -7.67 -5.00
C PRO A 40 5.90 -8.24 -4.29
N CYS A 41 5.55 -7.73 -3.11
CA CYS A 41 4.34 -8.12 -2.40
C CYS A 41 3.09 -7.82 -3.24
N CYS A 42 3.00 -6.62 -3.83
CA CYS A 42 1.91 -6.25 -4.72
C CYS A 42 1.82 -7.18 -5.94
N VAL A 43 2.95 -7.55 -6.55
CA VAL A 43 2.98 -8.49 -7.69
C VAL A 43 2.51 -9.89 -7.28
N LEU A 44 2.91 -10.39 -6.12
CA LEU A 44 2.45 -11.68 -5.60
C LEU A 44 0.95 -11.68 -5.28
N LEU A 45 0.44 -10.56 -4.76
CA LEU A 45 -0.98 -10.35 -4.44
C LEU A 45 -1.84 -10.00 -5.67
N ALA A 46 -1.22 -9.62 -6.80
CA ALA A 46 -1.91 -9.09 -7.97
C ALA A 46 -3.00 -10.02 -8.49
N ASN A 47 -2.75 -11.34 -8.54
CA ASN A 47 -3.75 -12.32 -8.97
C ASN A 47 -5.02 -12.27 -8.10
N LYS A 48 -4.85 -12.25 -6.77
CA LYS A 48 -5.97 -12.16 -5.83
C LYS A 48 -6.70 -10.83 -5.90
N ALA A 49 -5.97 -9.74 -6.10
CA ALA A 49 -6.55 -8.42 -6.31
C ALA A 49 -7.38 -8.35 -7.60
N ILE A 50 -6.89 -8.96 -8.69
CA ILE A 50 -7.62 -9.04 -9.97
C ILE A 50 -8.88 -9.89 -9.83
N ASP A 51 -8.82 -11.02 -9.12
CA ASP A 51 -9.99 -11.87 -8.90
C ASP A 51 -11.07 -11.14 -8.07
N ALA A 52 -10.65 -10.40 -7.03
CA ALA A 52 -11.56 -9.55 -6.25
C ALA A 52 -12.18 -8.43 -7.11
N LEU A 53 -11.38 -7.81 -7.99
CA LEU A 53 -11.87 -6.78 -8.90
C LEU A 53 -12.90 -7.35 -9.89
N LYS A 54 -12.65 -8.54 -10.46
CA LYS A 54 -13.60 -9.19 -11.37
C LYS A 54 -14.91 -9.54 -10.69
N ASP A 55 -14.86 -10.01 -9.44
CA ASP A 55 -16.07 -10.29 -8.66
C ASP A 55 -16.86 -9.00 -8.40
N PHE A 56 -16.18 -7.91 -8.01
CA PHE A 56 -16.79 -6.60 -7.86
C PHE A 56 -17.45 -6.11 -9.15
N GLU A 57 -16.75 -6.15 -10.28
CA GLU A 57 -17.29 -5.74 -11.59
C GLU A 57 -18.48 -6.58 -12.01
N ARG A 58 -18.47 -7.89 -11.72
CA ARG A 58 -19.59 -8.78 -12.00
C ARG A 58 -20.82 -8.39 -11.17
N GLN A 59 -20.64 -8.18 -9.87
CA GLN A 59 -21.73 -7.79 -8.98
C GLN A 59 -22.34 -6.44 -9.38
N LEU A 60 -21.49 -5.48 -9.77
CA LEU A 60 -21.91 -4.18 -10.27
C LEU A 60 -22.70 -4.29 -11.59
N LYS A 61 -22.25 -5.14 -12.54
CA LYS A 61 -22.96 -5.41 -13.80
C LYS A 61 -24.30 -6.11 -13.60
N ASP A 62 -24.41 -6.96 -12.58
CA ASP A 62 -25.65 -7.64 -12.19
C ASP A 62 -26.66 -6.69 -11.50
N GLY A 63 -26.32 -5.41 -11.31
CA GLY A 63 -27.17 -4.43 -10.65
C GLY A 63 -27.35 -4.67 -9.15
N LYS A 64 -26.45 -5.46 -8.53
CA LYS A 64 -26.43 -5.74 -7.10
C LYS A 64 -25.54 -4.75 -6.37
N ASP A 65 -25.78 -4.59 -5.08
CA ASP A 65 -24.83 -3.90 -4.20
C ASP A 65 -23.60 -4.80 -3.99
N PRO A 66 -22.39 -4.39 -4.41
CA PRO A 66 -21.22 -5.27 -4.41
C PRO A 66 -20.75 -5.57 -2.98
N VAL A 67 -20.86 -6.83 -2.58
CA VAL A 67 -20.38 -7.34 -1.29
C VAL A 67 -19.30 -8.40 -1.54
N PHE A 68 -18.13 -8.20 -0.95
CA PHE A 68 -17.03 -9.15 -1.08
C PHE A 68 -17.33 -10.43 -0.29
N HIS A 69 -17.39 -11.56 -0.98
CA HIS A 69 -17.44 -12.88 -0.36
C HIS A 69 -16.22 -13.69 -0.79
N ALA A 70 -15.40 -14.11 0.17
CA ALA A 70 -14.15 -14.84 -0.11
C ALA A 70 -14.36 -16.15 -0.88
N LYS A 71 -15.55 -16.77 -0.74
CA LYS A 71 -15.96 -17.96 -1.52
C LYS A 71 -16.03 -17.69 -3.03
N ASN A 72 -16.36 -16.47 -3.45
CA ASN A 72 -16.53 -16.11 -4.87
C ASN A 72 -15.21 -16.12 -5.64
N ILE A 73 -14.09 -15.93 -4.96
CA ILE A 73 -12.74 -15.85 -5.56
C ILE A 73 -11.84 -17.02 -5.14
N GLY A 74 -12.42 -18.09 -4.62
CA GLY A 74 -11.71 -19.35 -4.34
C GLY A 74 -10.72 -19.29 -3.17
N PHE A 75 -10.89 -18.37 -2.22
CA PHE A 75 -10.14 -18.44 -0.96
C PHE A 75 -10.58 -19.67 -0.15
N LYS A 76 -9.61 -20.46 0.33
CA LYS A 76 -9.88 -21.59 1.22
C LYS A 76 -10.09 -21.09 2.66
N GLU A 77 -11.02 -21.72 3.37
CA GLU A 77 -11.23 -21.47 4.81
C GLU A 77 -9.92 -21.84 5.56
N GLY A 78 -9.20 -20.82 6.04
CA GLY A 78 -7.86 -20.94 6.65
C GLY A 78 -6.79 -20.00 6.05
N GLU A 79 -7.00 -19.48 4.83
CA GLU A 79 -6.10 -18.49 4.21
C GLU A 79 -6.51 -17.04 4.52
N LEU A 80 -7.71 -16.85 5.09
CA LEU A 80 -8.27 -15.55 5.44
C LEU A 80 -7.84 -15.16 6.86
N ASN A 81 -6.85 -14.27 6.96
CA ASN A 81 -6.58 -13.53 8.18
C ASN A 81 -7.13 -12.12 7.98
N PHE A 82 -8.18 -11.77 8.72
CA PHE A 82 -8.71 -10.41 8.78
C PHE A 82 -8.30 -9.78 10.11
N TRP A 83 -8.23 -8.45 10.15
CA TRP A 83 -8.08 -7.72 11.40
C TRP A 83 -9.43 -7.71 12.12
N GLU A 84 -9.49 -8.31 13.31
CA GLU A 84 -10.57 -8.12 14.28
C GLU A 84 -10.48 -6.75 14.97
#